data_AF-A0A7K2N6I5-F1
#
_entry.id   AF-A0A7K2N6I5-F1
#
_cell.length_a   1.000
_cell.length_b   1.000
_cell.length_c   1.000
_cell.angle_alpha   90.00
_cell.angle_beta   90.00
_cell.angle_gamma   90.00
#
_symmetry.space_group_name_H-M   'P 1'
#
loop_
_entity.id
_entity.type
_entity.pdbx_description
1 polymer ?
#
loop_
_entity_poly.entity_id
_entity_poly.type
_entity_poly.pdbx_seq_one_letter_code
_entity_poly.pdbx_strand_id
1 'polypeptide(L)'
;MTHTCARCGAPSAVQWLRRPTPGEHTAINATAAQRRAEILELADPDRPPPIGPGLTEATDHTVAVYACSTHTITLDLATRIHASTCTAPHESDLPQCDCTPEPPPKPQPRPGDPGTMVTLPTGWVVPAPAERAPSGP
;
A
#
# COMPACT_ATOMS: atom_id res chain seq x y z
N MET A 1 10.02 8.90 19.45
CA MET A 1 10.15 7.43 19.51
C MET A 1 11.17 7.02 18.47
N THR A 2 12.18 6.26 18.84
CA THR A 2 13.22 5.79 17.90
C THR A 2 12.78 4.44 17.35
N HIS A 3 12.68 4.33 16.02
CA HIS A 3 12.40 3.05 15.37
C HIS A 3 13.68 2.20 15.34
N THR A 4 13.52 0.91 15.59
CA THR A 4 14.62 -0.05 15.64
C THR A 4 14.44 -1.10 14.58
N CYS A 5 15.55 -1.67 14.13
CA CYS A 5 15.55 -2.79 13.22
C CYS A 5 14.77 -3.94 13.85
N ALA A 6 13.71 -4.41 13.16
CA ALA A 6 12.85 -5.50 13.60
C ALA A 6 13.62 -6.81 13.85
N ARG A 7 14.83 -6.93 13.29
CA ARG A 7 15.72 -8.07 13.46
C ARG A 7 16.65 -7.97 14.67
N CYS A 8 17.45 -6.90 14.76
CA CYS A 8 18.58 -6.82 15.69
C CYS A 8 18.48 -5.69 16.72
N GLY A 9 17.45 -4.85 16.66
CA GLY A 9 17.26 -3.74 17.59
C GLY A 9 18.16 -2.52 17.35
N ALA A 10 19.10 -2.57 16.40
CA ALA A 10 19.91 -1.42 16.00
C ALA A 10 19.03 -0.27 15.48
N PRO A 11 19.47 1.00 15.53
CA PRO A 11 18.73 2.11 14.94
C PRO A 11 18.34 1.83 13.48
N SER A 12 17.07 2.04 13.13
CA SER A 12 16.62 1.84 11.75
C SER A 12 17.17 2.93 10.84
N ALA A 13 17.60 2.56 9.64
CA ALA A 13 17.99 3.48 8.58
C ALA A 13 16.97 3.52 7.43
N VAL A 14 16.16 2.45 7.31
CA VAL A 14 15.21 2.26 6.22
C VAL A 14 13.88 1.70 6.74
N GLN A 15 12.85 1.82 5.93
CA GLN A 15 11.56 1.18 6.13
C GLN A 15 10.98 0.66 4.81
N TRP A 16 10.10 -0.32 4.88
CA TRP A 16 9.29 -0.82 3.77
C TRP A 16 7.94 -1.34 4.29
N LEU A 17 7.04 -1.74 3.38
CA LEU A 17 5.63 -2.03 3.71
C LEU A 17 5.27 -3.51 3.51
N ARG A 18 4.50 -4.06 4.45
CA ARG A 18 3.83 -5.36 4.31
C ARG A 18 2.36 -5.29 4.68
N ARG A 19 1.59 -6.30 4.28
CA ARG A 19 0.25 -6.52 4.81
C ARG A 19 0.30 -6.84 6.31
N PRO A 20 -0.68 -6.40 7.10
CA PRO A 20 -0.79 -6.80 8.49
C PRO A 20 -1.01 -8.31 8.60
N THR A 21 -0.46 -8.93 9.65
CA THR A 21 -0.87 -10.26 10.09
C THR A 21 -2.33 -10.23 10.56
N PRO A 22 -3.01 -11.38 10.67
CA PRO A 22 -4.39 -11.41 11.19
C PRO A 22 -4.54 -10.76 12.58
N GLY A 23 -3.54 -10.94 13.45
CA GLY A 23 -3.51 -10.32 14.78
C GLY A 23 -3.38 -8.79 14.70
N GLU A 24 -2.47 -8.29 13.86
CA GLU A 24 -2.30 -6.84 13.63
C GLU A 24 -3.55 -6.22 12.99
N HIS A 25 -4.17 -6.90 12.03
CA HIS A 25 -5.42 -6.43 11.39
C HIS A 25 -6.57 -6.36 12.39
N THR A 26 -6.70 -7.36 13.26
CA THR A 26 -7.66 -7.34 14.37
C THR A 26 -7.42 -6.13 15.29
N ALA A 27 -6.16 -5.85 15.64
CA ALA A 27 -5.81 -4.72 16.49
C ALA A 27 -6.08 -3.36 15.82
N ILE A 28 -5.81 -3.23 14.51
CA ILE A 28 -6.13 -2.05 13.71
C ILE A 28 -7.65 -1.79 13.71
N ASN A 29 -8.44 -2.84 13.44
CA ASN A 29 -9.90 -2.74 13.43
C ASN A 29 -10.47 -2.41 14.82
N ALA A 30 -9.92 -2.99 15.88
CA ALA A 30 -10.30 -2.68 17.25
C ALA A 30 -10.02 -1.21 17.60
N THR A 31 -8.84 -0.70 17.22
CA THR A 31 -8.48 0.72 17.41
C THR A 31 -9.41 1.66 16.65
N ALA A 32 -9.76 1.31 15.40
CA ALA A 32 -10.72 2.07 14.61
C ALA A 32 -12.12 2.05 15.22
N ALA A 33 -12.56 0.90 15.75
CA ALA A 33 -13.84 0.79 16.45
C ALA A 33 -13.89 1.64 17.71
N GLN A 34 -12.82 1.64 18.52
CA GLN A 34 -12.72 2.47 19.70
C GLN A 34 -12.84 3.96 19.36
N ARG A 35 -12.08 4.44 18.36
CA ARG A 35 -12.17 5.85 17.92
C ARG A 35 -13.57 6.24 17.46
N ARG A 36 -14.28 5.35 16.78
CA ARG A 36 -15.69 5.60 16.39
C ARG A 36 -16.59 5.71 17.62
N ALA A 37 -16.40 4.86 18.63
CA ALA A 37 -17.17 4.95 19.87
C ALA A 37 -16.91 6.28 20.60
N GLU A 38 -15.66 6.70 20.71
CA GLU A 38 -15.28 8.00 21.31
C GLU A 38 -15.89 9.18 20.55
N ILE A 39 -15.90 9.14 19.21
CA ILE A 39 -16.54 10.18 18.38
C ILE A 39 -18.05 10.21 18.61
N LEU A 40 -18.71 9.06 18.71
CA LEU A 40 -20.15 8.98 18.95
C LEU A 40 -20.53 9.47 20.35
N GLU A 41 -19.69 9.20 21.35
CA GLU A 41 -19.89 9.70 22.71
C GLU A 41 -19.85 11.24 22.78
N LEU A 42 -18.96 11.86 21.99
CA LEU A 42 -18.81 13.32 21.93
C LEU A 42 -19.79 13.99 20.95
N ALA A 43 -20.53 13.22 20.16
CA ALA A 43 -21.37 13.77 19.11
C ALA A 43 -22.55 14.58 19.68
N ASP A 44 -22.82 15.72 19.05
CA ASP A 44 -24.01 16.54 19.30
C ASP A 44 -25.28 15.77 18.88
N PRO A 45 -26.24 15.48 19.78
CA PRO A 45 -27.45 14.72 19.48
C PRO A 45 -28.33 15.35 18.39
N ASP A 46 -28.24 16.67 18.19
CA ASP A 46 -29.02 17.40 17.19
C ASP A 46 -28.38 17.38 15.80
N ARG A 47 -27.20 16.76 15.65
CA ARG A 47 -26.52 16.59 14.37
C ARG A 47 -26.60 15.14 13.87
N PRO A 48 -26.73 14.93 12.55
CA PRO A 48 -26.65 13.59 11.98
C PRO A 48 -25.28 12.97 12.31
N PRO A 49 -25.24 11.67 12.63
CA PRO A 49 -23.99 11.01 13.01
C PRO A 49 -22.98 11.04 11.86
N PRO A 50 -21.69 11.23 12.16
CA PRO A 50 -20.65 11.21 11.14
C PRO A 50 -20.58 9.81 10.49
N ILE A 51 -20.60 9.76 9.15
CA ILE A 51 -20.38 8.53 8.40
C ILE A 51 -18.88 8.20 8.48
N GLY A 52 -18.53 7.35 9.44
CA GLY A 52 -17.17 6.83 9.56
C GLY A 52 -16.89 5.72 8.54
N PRO A 53 -15.63 5.51 8.15
CA PRO A 53 -15.26 4.35 7.33
C PRO A 53 -15.61 3.05 8.09
N GLY A 54 -16.15 2.07 7.35
CA GLY A 54 -16.55 0.78 7.86
C GLY A 54 -15.38 -0.11 8.31
N LEU A 55 -15.68 -1.38 8.58
CA LEU A 55 -14.61 -2.39 8.68
C LEU A 55 -13.92 -2.48 7.31
N THR A 56 -12.60 -2.59 7.36
CA THR A 56 -11.73 -2.58 6.18
C THR A 56 -11.03 -3.93 6.10
N GLU A 57 -10.82 -4.41 4.89
CA GLU A 57 -10.18 -5.70 4.65
C GLU A 57 -8.68 -5.60 4.94
N ALA A 58 -8.03 -6.73 5.19
CA ALA A 58 -6.58 -6.73 5.47
C ALA A 58 -5.77 -6.17 4.28
N THR A 59 -6.29 -6.30 3.06
CA THR A 59 -5.75 -5.76 1.81
C THR A 59 -5.88 -4.24 1.66
N ASP A 60 -6.61 -3.58 2.56
CA ASP A 60 -6.70 -2.11 2.58
C ASP A 60 -5.62 -1.48 3.46
N HIS A 61 -4.85 -2.32 4.18
CA HIS A 61 -3.86 -1.86 5.16
C HIS A 61 -2.45 -2.31 4.82
N THR A 62 -1.51 -1.51 5.30
CA THR A 62 -0.08 -1.83 5.32
C THR A 62 0.51 -1.45 6.66
N VAL A 63 1.47 -2.24 7.12
CA VAL A 63 2.30 -1.93 8.29
C VAL A 63 3.74 -1.71 7.83
N ALA A 64 4.41 -0.75 8.47
CA ALA A 64 5.81 -0.46 8.21
C ALA A 64 6.71 -1.46 8.94
N VAL A 65 7.72 -1.96 8.24
CA VAL A 65 8.81 -2.75 8.79
C VAL A 65 10.08 -1.93 8.73
N TYR A 66 10.76 -1.80 9.87
CA TYR A 66 11.97 -0.99 10.01
C TYR A 66 13.21 -1.88 10.03
N ALA A 67 14.26 -1.47 9.33
CA ALA A 67 15.53 -2.20 9.26
C ALA A 67 16.75 -1.28 9.35
N CYS A 68 17.87 -1.81 9.85
CA CYS A 68 19.16 -1.13 9.80
C CYS A 68 19.79 -1.30 8.40
N SER A 69 20.86 -0.55 8.12
CA SER A 69 21.55 -0.59 6.83
C SER A 69 22.06 -1.99 6.45
N THR A 70 22.43 -2.83 7.41
CA THR A 70 22.90 -4.21 7.16
C THR A 70 21.77 -5.17 6.83
N HIS A 71 20.54 -4.88 7.27
CA HIS A 71 19.38 -5.74 7.07
C HIS A 71 18.37 -5.13 6.08
N THR A 72 18.81 -4.22 5.21
CA THR A 72 17.94 -3.58 4.22
C THR A 72 17.72 -4.49 3.00
N ILE A 73 16.59 -4.30 2.33
CA ILE A 73 16.31 -4.82 0.99
C ILE A 73 16.71 -3.78 -0.07
N THR A 74 16.73 -4.16 -1.36
CA THR A 74 16.91 -3.19 -2.45
C THR A 74 15.78 -2.15 -2.48
N LEU A 75 16.05 -0.99 -3.09
CA LEU A 75 15.02 0.03 -3.32
C LEU A 75 13.82 -0.54 -4.09
N ASP A 76 14.06 -1.32 -5.15
CA ASP A 76 12.98 -1.92 -5.96
C ASP A 76 12.05 -2.81 -5.14
N LEU A 77 12.59 -3.59 -4.20
CA LEU A 77 11.80 -4.42 -3.29
C LEU A 77 11.08 -3.58 -2.22
N ALA A 78 11.69 -2.49 -1.76
CA ALA A 78 11.08 -1.57 -0.79
C ALA A 78 9.89 -0.78 -1.38
N THR A 79 9.83 -0.60 -2.70
CA THR A 79 8.69 0.07 -3.36
C THR A 79 7.43 -0.80 -3.45
N ARG A 80 7.50 -2.09 -3.13
CA ARG A 80 6.37 -3.04 -3.23
C ARG A 80 5.75 -3.31 -1.87
N ILE A 81 4.47 -3.72 -1.87
CA ILE A 81 3.80 -4.23 -0.67
C ILE A 81 4.05 -5.73 -0.58
N HIS A 82 4.56 -6.16 0.55
CA HIS A 82 4.86 -7.56 0.80
C HIS A 82 3.69 -8.28 1.46
N ALA A 83 3.61 -9.61 1.30
CA ALA A 83 2.61 -10.43 1.98
C ALA A 83 2.76 -10.34 3.52
N SER A 84 1.69 -10.65 4.26
CA SER A 84 1.70 -10.57 5.73
C SER A 84 2.64 -11.57 6.39
N THR A 85 2.93 -12.67 5.69
CA THR A 85 3.91 -13.69 6.06
C THR A 85 5.35 -13.33 5.66
N CYS A 86 5.56 -12.23 4.93
CA CYS A 86 6.89 -11.75 4.63
C CYS A 86 7.50 -11.17 5.91
N THR A 87 8.44 -11.92 6.49
CA THR A 87 9.13 -11.61 7.74
C THR A 87 10.45 -10.90 7.54
N ALA A 88 10.72 -10.35 6.35
CA ALA A 88 12.03 -9.77 6.09
C ALA A 88 12.36 -8.70 7.18
N PRO A 89 13.63 -8.52 7.56
CA PRO A 89 14.78 -9.34 7.19
C PRO A 89 14.85 -10.55 8.14
N HIS A 90 14.54 -11.75 7.65
CA HIS A 90 15.59 -12.62 7.12
C HIS A 90 15.16 -13.75 6.19
N GLU A 91 15.94 -14.01 5.13
CA GLU A 91 16.05 -15.33 4.48
C GLU A 91 17.47 -15.88 4.38
N SER A 92 18.52 -15.05 4.20
CA SER A 92 19.49 -14.89 5.28
C SER A 92 20.47 -13.71 5.16
N ASP A 93 19.92 -12.48 5.19
CA ASP A 93 20.60 -11.18 5.40
C ASP A 93 21.10 -10.57 4.10
N LEU A 94 20.51 -11.04 3.01
CA LEU A 94 20.85 -10.67 1.67
C LEU A 94 20.34 -9.29 1.26
N PRO A 95 21.10 -8.62 0.38
CA PRO A 95 20.68 -7.42 -0.33
C PRO A 95 19.63 -7.68 -1.43
N GLN A 96 19.11 -8.90 -1.60
CA GLN A 96 17.94 -9.21 -2.46
C GLN A 96 17.03 -10.21 -1.73
N CYS A 97 15.81 -9.78 -1.39
CA CYS A 97 14.76 -10.64 -0.86
C CYS A 97 14.12 -11.43 -2.02
N ASP A 98 14.04 -12.75 -1.93
CA ASP A 98 13.29 -13.64 -2.84
C ASP A 98 11.79 -13.65 -2.53
N CYS A 99 11.41 -13.12 -1.37
CA CYS A 99 10.03 -13.01 -0.93
C CYS A 99 9.16 -12.46 -2.07
N THR A 100 8.15 -13.24 -2.50
CA THR A 100 7.28 -12.84 -3.60
C THR A 100 6.43 -11.65 -3.16
N PRO A 101 6.71 -10.42 -3.64
CA PRO A 101 5.91 -9.25 -3.29
C PRO A 101 4.54 -9.39 -3.95
N GLU A 102 3.51 -8.79 -3.37
CA GLU A 102 2.20 -8.78 -4.03
C GLU A 102 2.34 -8.08 -5.39
N PRO A 103 1.83 -8.68 -6.49
CA PRO A 103 1.91 -8.04 -7.79
C PRO A 103 1.17 -6.71 -7.73
N PRO A 104 1.73 -5.63 -8.33
CA PRO A 104 1.02 -4.36 -8.38
C PRO A 104 -0.34 -4.56 -9.06
N PRO A 105 -1.36 -3.77 -8.69
CA PRO A 105 -2.61 -3.77 -9.44
C PRO A 105 -2.30 -3.61 -10.92
N LYS A 106 -2.97 -4.40 -11.78
CA LYS A 106 -2.74 -4.35 -13.22
C LYS A 106 -2.84 -2.89 -13.68
N PRO A 107 -1.86 -2.37 -14.42
CA PRO A 107 -1.97 -1.04 -15.00
C PRO A 107 -3.30 -0.96 -15.75
N GLN A 108 -4.12 0.01 -15.40
CA GLN A 108 -5.28 0.31 -16.22
C GLN A 108 -4.75 0.77 -17.59
N PRO A 109 -5.33 0.30 -18.70
CA PRO A 109 -4.94 0.76 -20.02
C PRO A 109 -4.98 2.28 -20.04
N ARG A 110 -3.85 2.91 -20.36
CA ARG A 110 -3.82 4.36 -20.54
C ARG A 110 -4.43 4.67 -21.91
N PRO A 111 -5.20 5.75 -22.05
CA PRO A 111 -5.55 6.26 -23.38
C PRO A 111 -4.25 6.47 -24.18
N GLY A 112 -4.05 5.67 -25.22
CA GLY A 112 -2.84 5.70 -26.05
C GLY A 112 -2.03 4.40 -26.10
N ASP A 113 -2.33 3.39 -25.28
CA ASP A 113 -1.67 2.08 -25.40
C ASP A 113 -2.02 1.44 -26.77
N PRO A 114 -1.05 0.90 -27.53
CA PRO A 114 -1.30 0.33 -28.85
C PRO A 114 -2.31 -0.82 -28.78
N GLY A 115 -3.42 -0.69 -29.50
CA GLY A 115 -4.55 -1.63 -29.45
C GLY A 115 -5.72 -1.16 -28.58
N THR A 116 -5.61 -0.02 -27.89
CA THR A 116 -6.71 0.57 -27.13
C THR A 116 -7.73 1.21 -28.06
N MET A 117 -8.97 0.75 -27.96
CA MET A 117 -10.11 1.29 -28.70
C MET A 117 -10.87 2.27 -27.81
N VAL A 118 -11.21 3.45 -28.34
CA VAL A 118 -11.96 4.50 -27.65
C VAL A 118 -13.32 4.65 -28.32
N THR A 119 -14.39 4.63 -27.53
CA THR A 119 -15.74 4.94 -28.00
C THR A 119 -15.98 6.44 -27.91
N LEU A 120 -16.21 7.07 -29.06
CA LEU A 120 -16.57 8.48 -29.16
C LEU A 120 -18.02 8.70 -28.70
N PRO A 121 -18.41 9.94 -28.31
CA PRO A 121 -19.80 10.25 -27.94
C PRO A 121 -20.84 9.91 -29.02
N THR A 122 -20.41 9.77 -30.27
CA THR A 122 -21.23 9.35 -31.41
C THR A 122 -21.47 7.83 -31.45
N GLY A 123 -20.88 7.06 -30.54
CA GLY A 123 -20.91 5.59 -30.51
C GLY A 123 -19.86 4.91 -31.40
N TRP A 124 -19.01 5.68 -32.08
CA TRP A 124 -17.97 5.14 -32.98
C TRP A 124 -16.76 4.66 -32.17
N VAL A 125 -16.25 3.47 -32.51
CA VAL A 125 -15.07 2.88 -31.85
C VAL A 125 -13.85 3.10 -32.73
N VAL A 126 -12.87 3.88 -32.26
CA VAL A 126 -11.65 4.23 -33.01
C VAL A 126 -10.39 3.88 -32.22
N PRO A 127 -9.24 3.62 -32.88
CA PRO A 127 -7.97 3.50 -32.17
C PRO A 127 -7.68 4.77 -31.37
N ALA A 128 -7.21 4.63 -30.14
CA ALA A 128 -6.79 5.75 -29.33
C ALA A 128 -5.74 6.57 -30.10
N PRO A 129 -5.86 7.91 -30.15
CA PRO A 129 -4.87 8.74 -30.81
C PRO A 129 -3.51 8.51 -30.14
N ALA A 130 -2.50 8.15 -30.93
CA ALA A 130 -1.14 8.04 -30.45
C ALA A 130 -0.72 9.40 -29.89
N GLU A 131 -0.35 9.44 -28.61
CA GLU A 131 0.19 10.64 -27.99
C GLU A 131 1.48 11.00 -28.76
N ARG A 132 1.48 12.14 -29.46
CA ARG A 132 2.70 12.63 -30.10
C ARG A 132 3.69 12.94 -28.99
N ALA A 133 4.83 12.25 -28.98
CA ALA A 133 5.94 12.60 -28.11
C ALA A 133 6.26 14.10 -28.25
N PRO A 134 6.52 14.81 -27.14
CA PRO A 134 6.94 16.20 -27.22
C PRO A 134 8.20 16.27 -28.07
N SER A 135 8.14 17.01 -29.17
CA SER A 135 9.30 17.37 -29.97
C SER A 135 10.11 18.37 -29.13
N GLY A 136 11.12 17.87 -28.41
CA GLY A 136 12.04 18.71 -27.65
C GLY A 136 12.96 19.53 -28.59
N PRO A 137 13.37 20.74 -28.19
CA PRO A 137 14.53 21.42 -28.76
C PRO A 137 15.85 20.75 -28.36
#